data_AF-A0A4Q8ABK3-F1
#
_entry.id   AF-A0A4Q8ABK3-F1
#
_cell.length_a   1.000
_cell.length_b   1.000
_cell.length_c   1.000
_cell.angle_alpha   90.00
_cell.angle_beta   90.00
_cell.angle_gamma   90.00
#
_symmetry.space_group_name_H-M   'P 1'
#
loop_
_entity.id
_entity.type
_entity.pdbx_description
1 polymer ?
#
loop_
_entity_poly.entity_id
_entity_poly.type
_entity_poly.pdbx_seq_one_letter_code
_entity_poly.pdbx_strand_id
1 'polypeptide(L)'
;MSGATSWHIDEKTLLPVIDDLEAFRREFKDDPVLDVLIQLWSGRPRQAEDLLGAMEAPAPSLRLRALLADAWRDQGRYDEAIAAYRDLVAATAGTPREAVMRQHLGKVHFVCGEYGRALECFEETLELRVREKADADLIASSQLAVGRATEILKRPSIGDVSRS
;
A
#
# COMPACT_ATOMS: atom_id res chain seq x y z
N MET A 1 -24.50 -13.47 -10.37
CA MET A 1 -23.18 -13.69 -10.99
C MET A 1 -22.19 -12.90 -10.17
N SER A 2 -21.39 -13.55 -9.33
CA SER A 2 -20.32 -12.85 -8.60
C SER A 2 -19.26 -12.53 -9.64
N GLY A 3 -19.21 -11.29 -10.12
CA GLY A 3 -18.18 -10.86 -11.05
C GLY A 3 -16.83 -11.03 -10.37
N ALA A 4 -15.96 -11.87 -10.90
CA ALA A 4 -14.59 -11.93 -10.42
C ALA A 4 -13.98 -10.53 -10.59
N THR A 5 -13.51 -9.94 -9.50
CA THR A 5 -12.73 -8.69 -9.55
C THR A 5 -11.43 -8.99 -10.30
N SER A 6 -10.94 -8.07 -11.13
CA SER A 6 -9.73 -8.32 -11.91
C SER A 6 -8.44 -8.34 -11.06
N TRP A 7 -8.55 -7.92 -9.80
CA TRP A 7 -7.52 -7.87 -8.78
C TRP A 7 -8.12 -7.92 -7.37
N HIS A 8 -7.30 -8.18 -6.37
CA HIS A 8 -7.66 -8.10 -4.95
C HIS A 8 -6.51 -7.57 -4.10
N ILE A 9 -6.76 -7.30 -2.81
CA ILE A 9 -5.71 -7.08 -1.81
C ILE A 9 -5.40 -8.41 -1.14
N ASP A 10 -4.17 -8.89 -1.26
CA ASP A 10 -3.72 -10.09 -0.56
C ASP A 10 -3.74 -9.85 0.96
N GLU A 11 -4.48 -10.67 1.69
CA GLU A 11 -4.73 -10.51 3.13
C GLU A 11 -3.46 -10.72 3.99
N LYS A 12 -2.43 -11.37 3.44
CA LYS A 12 -1.20 -11.69 4.17
C LYS A 12 -0.21 -10.54 4.11
N THR A 13 -0.08 -9.93 2.94
CA THR A 13 0.88 -8.86 2.60
C THR A 13 0.25 -7.47 2.62
N LEU A 14 -1.08 -7.38 2.53
CA LEU A 14 -1.87 -6.16 2.37
C LEU A 14 -1.58 -5.41 1.05
N LEU A 15 -0.96 -6.09 0.09
CA LEU A 15 -0.60 -5.55 -1.21
C LEU A 15 -1.61 -5.98 -2.29
N PRO A 16 -1.81 -5.16 -3.33
CA PRO A 16 -2.65 -5.54 -4.46
C PRO A 16 -2.00 -6.65 -5.31
N VAL A 17 -2.83 -7.57 -5.80
CA VAL A 17 -2.46 -8.68 -6.68
C VAL A 17 -3.46 -8.73 -7.84
N ILE A 18 -2.95 -8.89 -9.06
CA ILE A 18 -3.78 -9.07 -10.26
C ILE A 18 -4.19 -10.55 -10.37
N ASP A 19 -5.49 -10.81 -10.43
CA ASP A 19 -6.05 -12.16 -10.57
C ASP A 19 -6.28 -12.54 -12.04
N ASP A 20 -6.74 -11.59 -12.84
CA ASP A 20 -6.97 -11.74 -14.28
C ASP A 20 -6.41 -10.52 -15.02
N LEU A 21 -5.24 -10.70 -15.64
CA LEU A 21 -4.54 -9.64 -16.36
C LEU A 21 -5.35 -9.09 -17.55
N GLU A 22 -6.13 -9.92 -18.23
CA GLU A 22 -6.92 -9.44 -19.38
C GLU A 22 -8.09 -8.59 -18.90
N ALA A 23 -8.79 -9.05 -17.86
CA ALA A 23 -9.84 -8.25 -17.22
C ALA A 23 -9.27 -6.95 -16.65
N PHE A 24 -8.10 -6.99 -16.01
CA PHE A 24 -7.44 -5.82 -15.44
C PHE A 24 -7.09 -4.79 -16.52
N ARG A 25 -6.53 -5.24 -17.65
CA ARG A 25 -6.26 -4.36 -18.80
C ARG A 25 -7.52 -3.72 -19.35
N ARG A 26 -8.64 -4.44 -19.40
CA ARG A 26 -9.93 -3.87 -19.86
C ARG A 26 -10.50 -2.86 -18.88
N GLU A 27 -10.41 -3.15 -17.58
CA GLU A 27 -10.90 -2.28 -16.50
C GLU A 27 -10.13 -0.95 -16.44
N PHE A 28 -8.80 -1.01 -16.53
CA PHE A 28 -7.92 0.14 -16.39
C PHE A 28 -7.36 0.67 -17.73
N LYS A 29 -7.99 0.33 -18.86
CA LYS A 29 -7.50 0.65 -20.22
C LYS A 29 -7.20 2.12 -20.47
N ASP A 30 -7.94 3.02 -19.79
CA ASP A 30 -7.85 4.46 -19.95
C ASP A 30 -6.97 5.11 -18.86
N ASP A 31 -6.39 4.31 -17.95
CA ASP A 31 -5.51 4.79 -16.90
C ASP A 31 -4.10 5.06 -17.47
N PRO A 32 -3.59 6.30 -17.41
CA PRO A 32 -2.29 6.65 -17.99
C PRO A 32 -1.10 5.94 -17.33
N VAL A 33 -1.30 5.33 -16.15
CA VAL A 33 -0.28 4.54 -15.45
C VAL A 33 -0.55 3.03 -15.50
N LEU A 34 -1.42 2.55 -16.38
CA LEU A 34 -1.80 1.13 -16.48
C LEU A 34 -0.58 0.20 -16.51
N ASP A 35 0.40 0.49 -17.38
CA ASP A 35 1.58 -0.39 -17.50
C ASP A 35 2.43 -0.38 -16.24
N VAL A 36 2.50 0.75 -15.51
CA VAL A 36 3.16 0.82 -14.19
C VAL A 36 2.45 -0.10 -13.20
N LEU A 37 1.13 -0.03 -13.12
CA LEU A 37 0.33 -0.88 -12.22
C LEU A 37 0.54 -2.37 -12.53
N ILE A 38 0.53 -2.73 -13.82
CA ILE A 38 0.75 -4.11 -14.27
C ILE A 38 2.13 -4.61 -13.88
N GLN A 39 3.20 -3.82 -14.10
CA GLN A 39 4.54 -4.24 -13.71
C GLN A 39 4.62 -4.40 -12.19
N LEU A 40 4.17 -3.39 -11.44
CA LEU A 40 4.25 -3.37 -9.99
C LEU A 40 3.48 -4.54 -9.35
N TRP A 41 2.20 -4.71 -9.70
CA TRP A 41 1.32 -5.71 -9.08
C TRP A 41 1.54 -7.12 -9.64
N SER A 42 2.42 -7.28 -10.63
CA SER A 42 2.93 -8.59 -11.09
C SER A 42 4.33 -8.91 -10.55
N GLY A 43 4.81 -8.20 -9.52
CA GLY A 43 6.11 -8.46 -8.90
C GLY A 43 7.31 -8.02 -9.74
N ARG A 44 7.14 -7.02 -10.61
CA ARG A 44 8.19 -6.44 -11.47
C ARG A 44 8.44 -4.96 -11.10
N PRO A 45 8.85 -4.66 -9.86
CA PRO A 45 8.90 -3.29 -9.38
C PRO A 45 10.03 -2.45 -10.01
N ARG A 46 11.11 -3.07 -10.51
CA ARG A 46 12.15 -2.35 -11.27
C ARG A 46 11.61 -1.82 -12.59
N GLN A 47 10.87 -2.65 -13.32
CA GLN A 47 10.22 -2.22 -14.56
C GLN A 47 9.18 -1.12 -14.30
N ALA A 48 8.47 -1.18 -13.18
CA ALA A 48 7.57 -0.11 -12.77
C ALA A 48 8.32 1.21 -12.50
N GLU A 49 9.46 1.17 -11.79
CA GLU A 49 10.33 2.33 -11.57
C GLU A 49 10.88 2.92 -12.88
N ASP A 50 11.37 2.08 -13.79
CA ASP A 50 11.87 2.51 -15.10
C ASP A 50 10.78 3.23 -15.91
N LEU A 51 9.57 2.66 -15.94
CA LEU A 51 8.42 3.28 -16.59
C LEU A 51 8.09 4.64 -15.97
N LEU A 52 8.05 4.73 -14.64
CA LEU A 52 7.81 5.99 -13.93
C LEU A 52 8.86 7.05 -14.23
N GLY A 53 10.13 6.65 -14.34
CA GLY A 53 11.23 7.55 -14.72
C GLY A 53 11.10 8.10 -16.14
N ALA A 54 10.49 7.34 -17.05
CA ALA A 54 10.24 7.75 -18.43
C ALA A 54 9.02 8.68 -18.60
N MET A 55 8.17 8.86 -17.57
CA MET A 55 6.94 9.67 -17.68
C MET A 55 7.17 11.21 -17.63
N GLU A 56 8.40 11.68 -17.89
CA GLU A 56 8.85 13.10 -17.93
C GLU A 56 7.91 14.11 -17.24
N ALA A 57 8.09 14.36 -15.94
CA ALA A 57 7.35 15.39 -15.23
C ALA A 57 8.28 16.29 -14.39
N PRO A 58 8.20 17.64 -14.51
CA PRO A 58 9.00 18.57 -13.71
C PRO A 58 8.70 18.48 -12.20
N ALA A 59 7.54 17.91 -11.85
CA ALA A 59 7.28 17.31 -10.55
C ALA A 59 6.29 16.15 -10.74
N PRO A 60 6.62 14.91 -10.33
CA PRO A 60 5.67 13.80 -10.42
C PRO A 60 4.44 14.08 -9.56
N SER A 61 3.25 13.81 -10.09
CA SER A 61 1.99 13.94 -9.35
C SER A 61 2.03 13.12 -8.05
N LEU A 62 1.18 13.45 -7.06
CA LEU A 62 1.07 12.66 -5.83
C LEU A 62 0.90 11.16 -6.12
N ARG A 63 0.18 10.81 -7.19
CA ARG A 63 -0.02 9.42 -7.61
C ARG A 63 1.28 8.79 -8.13
N LEU A 64 2.04 9.47 -8.99
CA LEU A 64 3.31 8.96 -9.50
C LEU A 64 4.35 8.80 -8.38
N ARG A 65 4.40 9.76 -7.45
CA ARG A 65 5.27 9.68 -6.26
C ARG A 65 4.91 8.49 -5.37
N ALA A 66 3.61 8.25 -5.14
CA ALA A 66 3.15 7.10 -4.38
C ALA A 66 3.51 5.78 -5.08
N LEU A 67 3.30 5.69 -6.40
CA LEU A 67 3.67 4.49 -7.17
C LEU A 67 5.18 4.22 -7.18
N LEU A 68 6.00 5.27 -7.22
CA LEU A 68 7.44 5.15 -7.09
C LEU A 68 7.84 4.63 -5.70
N ALA A 69 7.22 5.15 -4.64
CA ALA A 69 7.44 4.68 -3.28
C ALA A 69 6.96 3.22 -3.09
N ASP A 70 5.83 2.82 -3.70
CA ASP A 70 5.38 1.43 -3.75
C ASP A 70 6.41 0.54 -4.48
N ALA A 71 6.99 1.01 -5.59
CA ALA A 71 8.04 0.29 -6.31
C ALA A 71 9.32 0.13 -5.47
N TRP A 72 9.71 1.14 -4.70
CA TRP A 72 10.82 1.04 -3.75
C TRP A 72 10.53 0.05 -2.63
N ARG A 73 9.32 0.06 -2.07
CA ARG A 73 8.88 -0.95 -1.08
C ARG A 73 9.04 -2.36 -1.63
N ASP A 74 8.54 -2.62 -2.83
CA ASP A 74 8.55 -3.96 -3.43
C ASP A 74 9.97 -4.41 -3.85
N GLN A 75 10.91 -3.47 -3.98
CA GLN A 75 12.34 -3.75 -4.14
C GLN A 75 13.11 -3.95 -2.81
N GLY A 76 12.44 -3.79 -1.66
CA GLY A 76 13.09 -3.83 -0.34
C GLY A 76 13.84 -2.54 0.04
N ARG A 77 13.68 -1.47 -0.74
CA ARG A 77 14.24 -0.13 -0.49
C ARG A 77 13.35 0.63 0.51
N TYR A 78 13.23 0.09 1.72
CA TYR A 78 12.24 0.54 2.69
C TYR A 78 12.48 1.96 3.20
N ASP A 79 13.72 2.35 3.45
CA ASP A 79 14.04 3.70 3.95
C ASP A 79 13.61 4.78 2.96
N GLU A 80 13.84 4.55 1.66
CA GLU A 80 13.44 5.46 0.58
C GLU A 80 11.92 5.54 0.45
N ALA A 81 11.23 4.40 0.52
CA ALA A 81 9.77 4.33 0.52
C ALA A 81 9.16 5.05 1.74
N ILE A 82 9.72 4.83 2.94
CA ILE A 82 9.28 5.49 4.18
C ILE A 82 9.47 7.00 4.09
N ALA A 83 10.64 7.47 3.63
CA ALA A 83 10.91 8.89 3.46
C ALA A 83 9.92 9.54 2.48
N ALA A 84 9.70 8.91 1.33
CA ALA A 84 8.76 9.41 0.33
C ALA A 84 7.32 9.47 0.83
N TYR A 85 6.85 8.44 1.55
CA TYR A 85 5.50 8.47 2.12
C TYR A 85 5.35 9.45 3.27
N ARG A 86 6.38 9.67 4.09
CA ARG A 86 6.37 10.75 5.10
C ARG A 86 6.19 12.11 4.45
N ASP A 87 6.91 12.38 3.37
CA ASP A 87 6.76 13.62 2.61
C ASP A 87 5.38 13.74 1.98
N LEU A 88 4.81 12.64 1.48
CA LEU A 88 3.45 12.62 0.92
C LEU A 88 2.38 12.84 1.98
N VAL A 89 2.52 12.25 3.17
CA VAL A 89 1.63 12.49 4.32
C VAL A 89 1.69 13.97 4.71
N ALA A 90 2.89 14.53 4.86
CA ALA A 90 3.07 15.95 5.18
C ALA A 90 2.45 16.86 4.11
N ALA A 91 2.65 16.56 2.82
CA ALA A 91 2.10 17.32 1.71
C ALA A 91 0.57 17.20 1.56
N THR A 92 -0.06 16.20 2.20
CA THR A 92 -1.50 15.97 2.14
C THR A 92 -2.20 16.19 3.49
N ALA A 93 -1.50 16.74 4.48
CA ALA A 93 -2.03 17.00 5.81
C ALA A 93 -3.29 17.87 5.78
N GLY A 94 -4.35 17.44 6.46
CA GLY A 94 -5.66 18.10 6.51
C GLY A 94 -6.49 17.95 5.23
N THR A 95 -6.06 17.12 4.28
CA THR A 95 -6.80 16.85 3.03
C THR A 95 -7.40 15.44 3.05
N PRO A 96 -8.45 15.16 2.23
CA PRO A 96 -9.00 13.81 2.11
C PRO A 96 -8.00 12.74 1.63
N ARG A 97 -6.81 13.14 1.15
CA ARG A 97 -5.77 12.22 0.70
C ARG A 97 -4.82 11.79 1.81
N GLU A 98 -4.84 12.46 2.97
CA GLU A 98 -3.92 12.20 4.07
C GLU A 98 -4.04 10.75 4.56
N ALA A 99 -5.27 10.27 4.75
CA ALA A 99 -5.55 8.90 5.16
C ALA A 99 -5.05 7.88 4.11
N VAL A 100 -5.10 8.22 2.82
CA VAL A 100 -4.58 7.33 1.77
C VAL A 100 -3.06 7.24 1.90
N MET A 101 -2.35 8.35 2.03
CA MET A 101 -0.88 8.34 2.14
C MET A 101 -0.40 7.66 3.43
N ARG A 102 -1.12 7.84 4.56
CA ARG A 102 -0.83 7.11 5.81
C ARG A 102 -1.05 5.60 5.68
N GLN A 103 -2.11 5.16 5.00
CA GLN A 103 -2.35 3.73 4.75
C GLN A 103 -1.16 3.12 4.01
N HIS A 104 -0.64 3.81 2.98
CA HIS A 104 0.52 3.31 2.25
C HIS A 104 1.80 3.30 3.10
N LEU A 105 2.05 4.33 3.92
CA LEU A 105 3.15 4.31 4.88
C LEU A 105 3.07 3.11 5.82
N GLY A 106 1.88 2.82 6.35
CA GLY A 106 1.63 1.65 7.17
C GLY A 106 1.94 0.34 6.44
N LYS A 107 1.60 0.23 5.14
CA LYS A 107 1.97 -0.93 4.31
C LYS A 107 3.48 -1.07 4.15
N VAL A 108 4.23 0.02 4.02
CA VAL A 108 5.70 -0.06 3.97
C VAL A 108 6.25 -0.60 5.29
N HIS A 109 5.82 -0.06 6.43
CA HIS A 109 6.20 -0.57 7.75
C HIS A 109 5.82 -2.05 7.95
N PHE A 110 4.64 -2.44 7.45
CA PHE A 110 4.17 -3.80 7.55
C PHE A 110 5.06 -4.77 6.76
N VAL A 111 5.40 -4.42 5.52
CA VAL A 111 6.24 -5.26 4.65
C VAL A 111 7.68 -5.34 5.16
N CYS A 112 8.24 -4.28 5.74
CA CYS A 112 9.58 -4.31 6.30
C CYS A 112 9.68 -4.96 7.71
N GLY A 113 8.55 -5.41 8.27
CA GLY A 113 8.50 -6.10 9.56
C GLY A 113 8.38 -5.18 10.77
N GLU A 114 8.24 -3.87 10.58
CA GLU A 114 8.00 -2.89 11.64
C GLU A 114 6.52 -2.86 12.05
N TYR A 115 5.99 -4.00 12.50
CA TYR A 115 4.55 -4.18 12.72
C TYR A 115 3.94 -3.22 13.74
N GLY A 116 4.71 -2.77 14.75
CA GLY A 116 4.26 -1.76 15.70
C GLY A 116 3.96 -0.41 15.03
N ARG A 117 4.90 0.08 14.21
CA ARG A 117 4.74 1.33 13.45
C ARG A 117 3.67 1.20 12.37
N ALA A 118 3.55 0.01 11.77
CA ALA A 118 2.47 -0.28 10.84
C ALA A 118 1.10 -0.16 11.51
N LEU A 119 0.94 -0.74 12.70
CA LEU A 119 -0.30 -0.67 13.49
C LEU A 119 -0.67 0.79 13.80
N GLU A 120 0.27 1.59 14.31
CA GLU A 120 0.05 3.03 14.56
C GLU A 120 -0.47 3.75 13.30
N CYS A 121 0.18 3.55 12.15
CA CYS A 121 -0.25 4.16 10.89
C CYS A 121 -1.67 3.72 10.48
N PHE A 122 -2.00 2.43 10.66
CA PHE A 122 -3.31 1.90 10.30
C PHE A 122 -4.43 2.37 11.23
N GLU A 123 -4.15 2.49 12.54
CA GLU A 123 -5.09 3.03 13.52
C GLU A 123 -5.38 4.50 13.24
N GLU A 124 -4.35 5.33 13.05
CA GLU A 124 -4.52 6.75 12.65
C GLU A 124 -5.33 6.87 11.34
N THR A 125 -5.03 6.02 10.37
CA THR A 125 -5.76 6.00 9.09
C THR A 125 -7.24 5.65 9.29
N LEU A 126 -7.53 4.64 10.12
CA LEU A 126 -8.89 4.22 10.40
C LEU A 126 -9.68 5.33 11.09
N GLU A 127 -9.08 5.98 12.09
CA GLU A 127 -9.70 7.11 12.78
C GLU A 127 -10.03 8.26 11.83
N LEU A 128 -9.11 8.60 10.91
CA LEU A 128 -9.33 9.62 9.88
C LEU A 128 -10.48 9.23 8.96
N ARG A 129 -10.47 8.01 8.41
CA ARG A 129 -11.52 7.53 7.50
C ARG A 129 -12.90 7.53 8.15
N VAL A 130 -12.99 7.12 9.42
CA VAL A 130 -14.26 7.15 10.18
C VAL A 130 -14.71 8.59 10.40
N ARG A 131 -13.81 9.47 10.84
CA ARG A 131 -14.11 10.89 11.09
C ARG A 131 -14.60 11.60 9.84
N GLU A 132 -13.98 11.32 8.70
CA GLU A 132 -14.30 11.88 7.40
C GLU A 132 -15.47 11.20 6.69
N LYS A 133 -16.01 10.12 7.27
CA LYS A 133 -17.08 9.29 6.67
C LYS A 133 -16.70 8.81 5.27
N ALA A 134 -15.47 8.32 5.15
CA ALA A 134 -14.96 7.71 3.93
C ALA A 134 -15.81 6.49 3.53
N ASP A 135 -15.61 6.02 2.30
CA ASP A 135 -16.26 4.82 1.78
C ASP A 135 -16.07 3.61 2.72
N ALA A 136 -17.10 2.78 2.84
CA ALA A 136 -17.10 1.61 3.70
C ALA A 136 -15.96 0.63 3.34
N ASP A 137 -15.62 0.51 2.06
CA ASP A 137 -14.53 -0.36 1.60
C ASP A 137 -13.16 0.15 2.06
N LEU A 138 -12.97 1.47 2.10
CA LEU A 138 -11.76 2.08 2.65
C LEU A 138 -11.67 1.85 4.16
N ILE A 139 -12.77 1.99 4.89
CA ILE A 139 -12.81 1.70 6.33
C ILE A 139 -12.49 0.22 6.59
N ALA A 140 -13.13 -0.68 5.85
CA ALA A 140 -12.90 -2.13 5.96
C ALA A 140 -11.44 -2.50 5.65
N SER A 141 -10.83 -1.87 4.63
CA SER A 141 -9.42 -2.07 4.30
C SER A 141 -8.47 -1.67 5.44
N SER A 142 -8.76 -0.56 6.14
CA SER A 142 -7.95 -0.15 7.31
C SER A 142 -8.18 -1.07 8.51
N GLN A 143 -9.42 -1.52 8.75
CA GLN A 143 -9.72 -2.50 9.81
C GLN A 143 -9.00 -3.83 9.60
N LEU A 144 -8.98 -4.33 8.37
CA LEU A 144 -8.22 -5.54 8.02
C LEU A 144 -6.73 -5.36 8.33
N ALA A 145 -6.15 -4.22 7.95
CA ALA A 145 -4.75 -3.91 8.19
C ALA A 145 -4.41 -3.82 9.69
N VAL A 146 -5.25 -3.15 10.50
CA VAL A 146 -5.13 -3.10 11.97
C VAL A 146 -5.20 -4.51 12.56
N GLY A 147 -6.21 -5.30 12.16
CA GLY A 147 -6.41 -6.66 12.65
C GLY A 147 -5.19 -7.54 12.35
N ARG A 148 -4.65 -7.43 11.13
CA ARG A 148 -3.49 -8.20 10.71
C ARG A 148 -2.21 -7.82 11.47
N ALA A 149 -1.92 -6.53 11.61
CA ALA A 149 -0.75 -6.07 12.36
C ALA A 149 -0.84 -6.46 13.85
N THR A 150 -2.03 -6.31 14.44
CA THR A 150 -2.33 -6.73 15.82
C THR A 150 -2.13 -8.23 16.02
N GLU A 151 -2.60 -9.04 15.07
CA GLU A 151 -2.46 -10.50 15.13
C GLU A 151 -0.98 -10.90 15.15
N ILE A 152 -0.17 -10.31 14.27
CA ILE A 152 1.27 -10.62 14.19
C ILE A 152 1.97 -10.22 15.49
N LEU A 153 1.67 -9.05 16.04
CA LEU A 153 2.26 -8.57 17.30
C LEU A 153 1.87 -9.43 18.51
N LYS A 154 0.69 -10.06 18.49
CA LYS A 154 0.22 -10.94 19.57
C LYS A 154 0.78 -12.36 19.48
N ARG A 155 1.30 -12.79 18.32
CA ARG A 155 1.87 -14.13 18.17
C ARG A 155 3.19 -14.20 18.95
N PRO A 156 3.33 -15.12 19.93
CA PRO A 156 4.59 -15.27 20.65
C PRO A 156 5.70 -15.68 19.67
N SER A 157 6.87 -15.07 19.81
CA SER A 157 8.09 -15.54 19.15
C SER A 157 8.29 -17.02 19.50
N ILE A 158 8.43 -17.87 18.47
CA ILE A 158 8.70 -19.31 18.64
C ILE A 158 10.03 -19.58 19.39
N GLY A 159 10.81 -18.55 19.74
CA GLY A 159 12.06 -18.65 20.50
C GLY A 159 11.95 -18.77 22.03
N ASP A 160 10.78 -18.55 22.65
CA ASP A 160 10.65 -18.56 24.13
C ASP A 160 10.10 -19.88 24.71
N VAL A 161 10.18 -20.99 23.96
CA VAL A 161 9.86 -22.33 24.47
C VAL A 161 11.14 -23.17 24.56
N SER A 162 12.10 -22.74 25.37
CA SER A 162 13.26 -23.56 25.77
C SER A 162 13.95 -23.03 27.03
N ARG A 163 13.22 -22.94 28.15
CA ARG A 163 13.82 -23.01 29.50
C ARG A 163 12.86 -23.73 30.44
N SER A 164 13.05 -25.03 30.59
CA SER A 164 12.58 -25.83 31.71
C SER A 164 13.61 -26.92 31.97
#